data_AF-A0A2V5QD44-F1
#
_entry.id   AF-A0A2V5QD44-F1
#
_cell.length_a   1.000
_cell.length_b   1.000
_cell.length_c   1.000
_cell.angle_alpha   90.00
_cell.angle_beta   90.00
_cell.angle_gamma   90.00
#
_symmetry.space_group_name_H-M   'P 1'
#
loop_
_entity.id
_entity.type
_entity.pdbx_description
1 polymer ?
#
loop_
_entity_poly.entity_id
_entity_poly.type
_entity_poly.pdbx_seq_one_letter_code
_entity_poly.pdbx_strand_id
1 'polypeptide(L)'
;MFRFAQHDNHSEFLLDRQIWNMRTQNEFQPRQVNTKVLPLFILLFVSAAFCEDFKTINGKEYKDATITRVEPDGIVIKTKSGITKVHFAELPKEIQERFHYDLQKAGAYSAEQAANYTTYQKQQQDAQREREEAAAKNNAILAQQEAAKNRTQALQVRYEELQKQEDDLLRQIGEAKQPGP
;
A
#
# COMPACT_ATOMS: atom_id res chain seq x y z
N MET A 1 19.12 -38.19 44.71
CA MET A 1 19.36 -37.03 45.59
C MET A 1 19.83 -35.90 44.69
N PHE A 2 18.93 -34.95 44.42
CA PHE A 2 19.15 -33.84 43.49
C PHE A 2 20.16 -32.85 44.07
N ARG A 3 21.17 -32.46 43.28
CA ARG A 3 21.94 -31.24 43.52
C ARG A 3 22.33 -30.66 42.16
N PHE A 4 21.52 -29.72 41.70
CA PHE A 4 21.82 -28.89 40.54
C PHE A 4 23.02 -28.00 40.88
N ALA A 5 24.03 -28.05 40.03
CA ALA A 5 25.18 -27.17 40.05
C ALA A 5 24.81 -25.83 39.42
N GLN A 6 25.27 -24.79 40.08
CA GLN A 6 25.12 -23.37 39.81
C GLN A 6 25.84 -23.00 38.51
N HIS A 7 25.16 -22.32 37.60
CA HIS A 7 25.80 -21.56 36.52
C HIS A 7 25.24 -20.15 36.57
N ASP A 8 26.08 -19.21 37.00
CA ASP A 8 25.78 -17.80 37.19
C ASP A 8 25.58 -17.12 35.81
N ASN A 9 24.36 -16.65 35.52
CA ASN A 9 24.05 -15.80 34.36
C ASN A 9 23.30 -14.54 34.83
N HIS A 10 24.00 -13.65 35.55
CA HIS A 10 23.47 -12.36 35.98
C HIS A 10 23.30 -11.34 34.82
N SER A 11 23.83 -11.62 33.63
CA SER A 11 23.74 -10.73 32.46
C SER A 11 22.46 -10.91 31.64
N GLU A 12 21.80 -12.07 31.68
CA GLU A 12 20.56 -12.32 30.92
C GLU A 12 19.34 -11.64 31.58
N PHE A 13 19.35 -11.49 32.90
CA PHE A 13 18.25 -10.87 33.63
C PHE A 13 18.15 -9.35 33.42
N LEU A 14 19.27 -8.70 33.08
CA LEU A 14 19.31 -7.25 32.84
C LEU A 14 18.82 -6.89 31.42
N LEU A 15 19.05 -7.77 30.44
CA LEU A 15 18.57 -7.56 29.07
C LEU A 15 17.06 -7.79 28.99
N ASP A 16 16.53 -8.80 29.67
CA ASP A 16 15.09 -9.10 29.63
C ASP A 16 14.23 -8.03 30.33
N ARG A 17 14.76 -7.42 31.41
CA ARG A 17 14.12 -6.29 32.08
C ARG A 17 14.15 -4.99 31.24
N GLN A 18 15.20 -4.77 30.46
CA GLN A 18 15.23 -3.63 29.53
C GLN A 18 14.29 -3.82 28.34
N ILE A 19 14.14 -5.05 27.83
CA ILE A 19 13.24 -5.37 26.71
C ILE A 19 11.76 -5.26 27.14
N TRP A 20 11.41 -5.66 28.37
CA TRP A 20 10.05 -5.43 28.89
C TRP A 20 9.71 -3.94 29.04
N ASN A 21 10.65 -3.11 29.50
CA ASN A 21 10.43 -1.66 29.61
C ASN A 21 10.39 -0.92 28.27
N MET A 22 11.08 -1.39 27.22
CA MET A 22 11.03 -0.77 25.89
C MET A 22 9.76 -1.13 25.09
N ARG A 23 9.12 -2.26 25.40
CA ARG A 23 7.88 -2.68 24.71
C ARG A 23 6.62 -1.96 25.22
N THR A 24 6.68 -1.41 26.43
CA THR A 24 5.50 -0.81 27.11
C THR A 24 5.48 0.73 27.08
N GLN A 25 6.35 1.38 26.27
CA GLN A 25 6.31 2.84 26.06
C GLN A 25 5.80 3.29 24.68
N ASN A 26 5.46 2.36 23.79
CA ASN A 26 4.66 2.67 22.59
C ASN A 26 3.17 2.56 22.90
N GLU A 27 2.74 3.14 24.01
CA GLU A 27 1.34 3.50 24.18
C GLU A 27 1.01 4.48 23.06
N PHE A 28 0.11 4.06 22.18
CA PHE A 28 -0.55 4.86 21.17
C PHE A 28 -1.07 6.14 21.83
N GLN A 29 -0.31 7.23 21.75
CA GLN A 29 -0.81 8.57 21.97
C GLN A 29 -1.68 8.88 20.74
N PRO A 30 -3.02 8.91 20.83
CA PRO A 30 -3.81 9.37 19.70
C PRO A 30 -3.38 10.80 19.43
N ARG A 31 -2.74 11.01 18.28
CA ARG A 31 -2.48 12.36 17.76
C ARG A 31 -3.82 13.08 17.81
N GLN A 32 -3.94 14.08 18.68
CA GLN A 32 -5.03 15.05 18.64
C GLN A 32 -4.93 15.72 17.27
N VAL A 33 -5.58 15.12 16.29
CA VAL A 33 -5.84 15.76 15.02
C VAL A 33 -6.78 16.90 15.37
N ASN A 34 -6.25 18.12 15.35
CA ASN A 34 -7.08 19.31 15.18
C ASN A 34 -7.67 19.25 13.77
N THR A 35 -8.55 18.27 13.56
CA THR A 35 -9.44 18.21 12.43
C THR A 35 -10.35 19.39 12.64
N LYS A 36 -10.05 20.50 11.97
CA LYS A 36 -11.10 21.44 11.62
C LYS A 36 -12.10 20.61 10.84
N VAL A 37 -13.11 20.11 11.56
CA VAL A 37 -14.28 19.47 10.97
C VAL A 37 -14.93 20.61 10.20
N LEU A 38 -14.52 20.77 8.94
CA LEU A 38 -15.30 21.48 7.95
C LEU A 38 -16.64 20.75 7.97
N PRO A 39 -17.73 21.37 8.42
CA PRO A 39 -19.01 20.69 8.47
C PRO A 39 -19.33 20.31 7.03
N LEU A 40 -19.22 19.01 6.73
CA LEU A 40 -19.81 18.43 5.56
C LEU A 40 -21.31 18.64 5.77
N PHE A 41 -21.83 19.75 5.25
CA PHE A 41 -23.27 19.99 5.19
C PHE A 41 -23.83 18.91 4.27
N ILE A 42 -24.09 17.73 4.83
CA ILE A 42 -24.96 16.73 4.24
C ILE A 42 -26.34 17.36 4.35
N LEU A 43 -26.68 18.20 3.37
CA LEU A 43 -28.05 18.53 3.11
C LEU A 43 -28.69 17.20 2.71
N LEU A 44 -29.37 16.57 3.68
CA LEU A 44 -30.34 15.52 3.44
C LEU A 44 -31.47 16.15 2.61
N PHE A 45 -31.22 16.29 1.31
CA PHE A 45 -32.28 16.54 0.36
C PHE A 45 -33.12 15.28 0.32
N VAL A 46 -34.37 15.42 0.76
CA VAL A 46 -35.43 14.45 0.56
C VAL A 46 -35.33 13.93 -0.87
N SER A 47 -35.01 12.63 -1.01
CA SER A 47 -35.04 11.97 -2.30
C SER A 47 -36.51 11.85 -2.69
N ALA A 48 -37.03 12.88 -3.36
CA ALA A 48 -38.30 12.76 -4.04
C ALA A 48 -38.05 11.78 -5.19
N ALA A 49 -38.46 10.53 -5.00
CA ALA A 49 -38.34 9.47 -5.99
C ALA A 49 -39.33 9.76 -7.12
N PHE A 50 -38.98 10.72 -7.98
CA PHE A 50 -39.65 10.92 -9.25
C PHE A 50 -39.02 9.97 -10.24
N CYS A 51 -39.86 9.07 -10.76
CA CYS A 51 -39.58 8.28 -11.95
C CYS A 51 -39.87 9.19 -13.13
N GLU A 52 -38.83 9.76 -13.74
CA GLU A 52 -38.98 10.71 -14.83
C GLU A 52 -38.45 10.13 -16.13
N ASP A 53 -39.22 10.38 -17.18
CA ASP A 53 -38.76 10.25 -18.55
C ASP A 53 -38.25 11.62 -18.98
N PHE A 54 -36.97 11.72 -19.30
CA PHE A 54 -36.40 12.97 -19.80
C PHE A 54 -35.38 12.72 -20.89
N LYS A 55 -35.21 13.72 -21.74
CA LYS A 55 -34.27 13.71 -22.86
C LYS A 55 -33.25 14.81 -22.65
N THR A 56 -31.98 14.47 -22.77
CA THR A 56 -30.89 15.45 -22.82
C THR A 56 -31.01 16.32 -24.08
N ILE A 57 -30.38 17.50 -24.07
CA ILE A 57 -30.33 18.39 -25.24
C ILE A 57 -29.70 17.73 -26.47
N ASN A 58 -28.82 16.74 -26.26
CA ASN A 58 -28.16 15.97 -27.32
C ASN A 58 -29.02 14.79 -27.82
N GLY A 59 -30.20 14.62 -27.26
CA GLY A 59 -31.18 13.64 -27.71
C GLY A 59 -31.09 12.27 -27.05
N LYS A 60 -30.19 12.07 -26.09
CA LYS A 60 -30.17 10.85 -25.25
C LYS A 60 -31.38 10.85 -24.32
N GLU A 61 -32.17 9.79 -24.39
CA GLU A 61 -33.38 9.60 -23.61
C GLU A 61 -33.10 8.71 -22.40
N TYR A 62 -33.64 9.11 -21.25
CA TYR A 62 -33.63 8.34 -20.02
C TYR A 62 -35.08 8.03 -19.67
N LYS A 63 -35.40 6.73 -19.61
CA LYS A 63 -36.72 6.21 -19.27
C LYS A 63 -36.72 5.57 -17.89
N ASP A 64 -37.83 5.69 -17.19
CA ASP A 64 -38.01 5.19 -15.82
C ASP A 64 -36.87 5.62 -14.89
N ALA A 65 -36.32 6.83 -15.09
CA ALA A 65 -35.12 7.26 -14.37
C ALA A 65 -35.51 7.76 -12.99
N THR A 66 -34.97 7.12 -11.95
CA THR A 66 -35.12 7.59 -10.56
C THR A 66 -33.94 8.47 -10.20
N ILE A 67 -34.18 9.73 -9.85
CA ILE A 67 -33.13 10.61 -9.33
C ILE A 67 -32.76 10.15 -7.91
N THR A 68 -31.52 9.70 -7.73
CA THR A 68 -31.00 9.20 -6.45
C THR A 68 -30.18 10.24 -5.70
N ARG A 69 -29.62 11.23 -6.41
CA ARG A 69 -28.87 12.33 -5.82
C ARG A 69 -28.85 13.53 -6.76
N VAL A 70 -28.86 14.73 -6.20
CA VAL A 70 -28.61 15.97 -6.93
C VAL A 70 -27.26 16.52 -6.46
N GLU A 71 -26.37 16.79 -7.40
CA GLU A 71 -25.06 17.41 -7.20
C GLU A 71 -25.05 18.80 -7.85
N PRO A 72 -24.15 19.72 -7.47
CA PRO A 72 -24.14 21.08 -8.03
C PRO A 72 -24.02 21.14 -9.55
N ASP A 73 -23.34 20.17 -10.17
CA ASP A 73 -23.08 20.09 -11.60
C ASP A 73 -23.96 19.07 -12.34
N GLY A 74 -24.85 18.34 -11.66
CA GLY A 74 -25.73 17.36 -12.31
C GLY A 74 -26.60 16.52 -11.38
N ILE A 75 -27.39 15.63 -11.97
CA ILE A 75 -28.24 14.66 -11.26
C ILE A 75 -27.67 13.25 -11.43
N VAL A 76 -27.68 12.48 -10.35
CA VAL A 76 -27.40 11.05 -10.38
C VAL A 76 -28.73 10.34 -10.48
N ILE A 77 -28.87 9.55 -11.52
CA ILE A 77 -30.06 8.77 -11.81
C ILE A 77 -29.76 7.29 -11.75
N LYS A 78 -30.76 6.52 -11.36
CA LYS A 78 -30.79 5.06 -11.43
C LYS A 78 -31.84 4.68 -12.46
N THR A 79 -31.42 3.92 -13.46
CA THR A 79 -32.28 3.32 -14.49
C THR A 79 -32.16 1.79 -14.41
N LYS A 80 -32.89 1.09 -15.29
CA LYS A 80 -32.73 -0.37 -15.49
C LYS A 80 -31.30 -0.77 -15.92
N SER A 81 -30.56 0.13 -16.57
CA SER A 81 -29.19 -0.14 -17.04
C SER A 81 -28.11 0.19 -16.01
N GLY A 82 -28.43 0.89 -14.91
CA GLY A 82 -27.48 1.18 -13.84
C GLY A 82 -27.61 2.58 -13.27
N ILE A 83 -26.56 3.02 -12.56
CA ILE A 83 -26.47 4.36 -11.99
C ILE A 83 -25.59 5.21 -12.91
N THR A 84 -26.07 6.40 -13.27
CA THR A 84 -25.33 7.31 -14.14
C THR A 84 -25.54 8.75 -13.67
N LYS A 85 -24.49 9.56 -13.73
CA LYS A 85 -24.58 11.00 -13.54
C LYS A 85 -24.88 11.67 -14.88
N VAL A 86 -25.82 12.61 -14.89
CA VAL A 86 -26.17 13.46 -16.03
C VAL A 86 -25.92 14.89 -15.63
N HIS A 87 -25.05 15.59 -16.37
CA HIS A 87 -24.69 16.96 -16.06
C HIS A 87 -25.86 17.92 -16.34
N PHE A 88 -26.03 18.95 -15.51
CA PHE A 88 -27.09 19.94 -15.69
C PHE A 88 -27.00 20.66 -17.04
N ALA A 89 -25.78 20.89 -17.54
CA ALA A 89 -25.55 21.49 -18.86
C ALA A 89 -26.12 20.67 -20.03
N GLU A 90 -26.37 19.37 -19.83
CA GLU A 90 -26.95 18.48 -20.84
C GLU A 90 -28.47 18.35 -20.70
N LEU A 91 -29.07 18.90 -19.64
CA LEU A 91 -30.50 18.79 -19.36
C LEU A 91 -31.28 19.94 -19.98
N PRO A 92 -32.56 19.73 -20.34
CA PRO A 92 -33.49 20.80 -20.71
C PRO A 92 -33.59 21.88 -19.63
N LYS A 93 -33.84 23.14 -20.04
CA LYS A 93 -33.97 24.27 -19.11
C LYS A 93 -35.01 24.04 -18.01
N GLU A 94 -36.13 23.43 -18.37
CA GLU A 94 -37.21 23.07 -17.42
C GLU A 94 -36.68 22.23 -16.26
N ILE A 95 -35.77 21.28 -16.52
CA ILE A 95 -35.16 20.45 -15.48
C ILE A 95 -34.08 21.22 -14.72
N GLN A 96 -33.26 22.01 -15.42
CA GLN A 96 -32.27 22.88 -14.75
C GLN A 96 -32.93 23.84 -13.75
N GLU A 97 -34.06 24.44 -14.12
CA GLU A 97 -34.83 25.37 -13.28
C GLU A 97 -35.45 24.68 -12.07
N ARG A 98 -36.03 23.48 -12.26
CA ARG A 98 -36.61 22.66 -11.18
C ARG A 98 -35.61 22.30 -10.08
N PHE A 99 -34.34 22.12 -10.44
CA PHE A 99 -33.27 21.80 -9.51
C PHE A 99 -32.39 23.00 -9.13
N HIS A 100 -32.80 24.21 -9.51
CA HIS A 100 -32.09 25.46 -9.18
C HIS A 100 -30.61 25.43 -9.58
N TYR A 101 -30.34 24.99 -10.81
CA TYR A 101 -28.99 24.92 -11.35
C TYR A 101 -28.28 26.29 -11.28
N ASP A 102 -27.07 26.28 -10.73
CA ASP A 102 -26.19 27.43 -10.62
C ASP A 102 -24.85 27.12 -11.31
N LEU A 103 -24.59 27.83 -12.40
CA LEU A 103 -23.41 27.63 -13.24
C LEU A 103 -22.09 27.86 -12.47
N GLN A 104 -22.05 28.81 -11.53
CA GLN A 104 -20.84 29.09 -10.76
C GLN A 104 -20.58 27.97 -9.74
N LYS A 105 -21.61 27.51 -9.03
CA LYS A 105 -21.48 26.40 -8.08
C LYS A 105 -21.11 25.10 -8.79
N ALA A 106 -21.69 24.85 -9.95
CA ALA A 106 -21.35 23.71 -10.80
C ALA A 106 -19.88 23.75 -11.24
N GLY A 107 -19.40 24.91 -11.72
CA GLY A 107 -18.01 25.09 -12.12
C GLY A 107 -17.03 24.87 -10.97
N ALA A 108 -17.31 25.43 -9.80
CA ALA A 108 -16.47 25.26 -8.61
C ALA A 108 -16.42 23.80 -8.16
N TYR A 109 -17.58 23.13 -8.09
CA TYR A 109 -17.67 21.73 -7.70
C TYR A 109 -16.93 20.80 -8.69
N SER A 110 -17.12 21.00 -9.99
CA SER A 110 -16.43 20.19 -11.01
C SER A 110 -14.91 20.38 -10.99
N ALA A 111 -14.44 21.62 -10.75
CA ALA A 111 -13.01 21.89 -10.60
C ALA A 111 -12.42 21.21 -9.36
N GLU A 112 -13.14 21.24 -8.23
CA GLU A 112 -12.74 20.55 -7.01
C GLU A 112 -12.68 19.03 -7.22
N GLN A 113 -13.70 18.44 -7.84
CA GLN A 113 -13.73 17.00 -8.13
C GLN A 113 -12.60 16.57 -9.06
N ALA A 114 -12.29 17.37 -10.09
CA ALA A 114 -11.16 17.12 -10.97
C ALA A 114 -9.83 17.15 -10.20
N ALA A 115 -9.62 18.16 -9.34
CA ALA A 115 -8.42 18.28 -8.52
C ALA A 115 -8.26 17.10 -7.53
N ASN A 116 -9.37 16.68 -6.90
CA ASN A 116 -9.39 15.53 -6.00
C ASN A 116 -9.05 14.23 -6.73
N TYR A 117 -9.61 14.03 -7.92
CA TYR A 117 -9.31 12.87 -8.76
C TYR A 117 -7.84 12.85 -9.18
N THR A 118 -7.30 13.97 -9.67
CA THR A 118 -5.87 14.07 -10.04
C THR A 118 -4.96 13.79 -8.85
N THR A 119 -5.30 14.30 -7.67
CA THR A 119 -4.54 14.05 -6.44
C THR A 119 -4.56 12.57 -6.07
N TYR A 120 -5.72 11.93 -6.11
CA TYR A 120 -5.85 10.50 -5.83
C TYR A 120 -5.06 9.63 -6.83
N GLN A 121 -5.12 9.97 -8.13
CA GLN A 121 -4.34 9.28 -9.16
C GLN A 121 -2.83 9.39 -8.91
N LYS A 122 -2.36 10.60 -8.57
CA LYS A 122 -0.95 10.82 -8.25
C LYS A 122 -0.53 10.03 -7.01
N GLN A 123 -1.34 10.04 -5.96
CA GLN A 123 -1.07 9.25 -4.74
C GLN A 123 -0.97 7.76 -5.03
N GLN A 124 -1.85 7.22 -5.88
CA GLN A 124 -1.79 5.81 -6.28
C GLN A 124 -0.53 5.50 -7.09
N GLN A 125 -0.14 6.39 -8.00
CA GLN A 125 1.08 6.24 -8.77
C GLN A 125 2.34 6.31 -7.89
N ASP A 126 2.38 7.23 -6.93
CA ASP A 126 3.50 7.37 -5.99
C ASP A 126 3.60 6.14 -5.08
N ALA A 127 2.48 5.66 -4.54
CA ALA A 127 2.44 4.44 -3.74
C ALA A 127 2.86 3.19 -4.54
N GLN A 128 2.49 3.12 -5.82
CA GLN A 128 2.91 2.02 -6.69
C GLN A 128 4.42 2.07 -6.96
N ARG A 129 4.97 3.26 -7.24
CA ARG A 129 6.42 3.46 -7.41
C ARG A 129 7.20 3.07 -6.16
N GLU A 130 6.73 3.50 -4.98
CA GLU A 130 7.37 3.15 -3.71
C GLU A 130 7.37 1.63 -3.47
N ARG A 131 6.26 0.95 -3.80
CA ARG A 131 6.18 -0.52 -3.72
C ARG A 131 7.14 -1.21 -4.68
N GLU A 132 7.24 -0.73 -5.92
CA GLU A 132 8.16 -1.26 -6.93
C GLU A 132 9.62 -1.07 -6.53
N GLU A 133 9.97 0.11 -6.02
CA GLU A 133 11.30 0.39 -5.48
C GLU A 133 11.63 -0.50 -4.27
N ALA A 134 10.68 -0.67 -3.35
CA ALA A 134 10.86 -1.55 -2.19
C ALA A 134 11.03 -3.01 -2.61
N ALA A 135 10.25 -3.48 -3.59
CA ALA A 135 10.37 -4.82 -4.15
C ALA A 135 11.72 -5.00 -4.86
N ALA A 136 12.17 -4.02 -5.64
CA ALA A 136 13.46 -4.05 -6.31
C ALA A 136 14.63 -4.11 -5.30
N LYS A 137 14.59 -3.28 -4.25
CA LYS A 137 15.58 -3.31 -3.16
C LYS A 137 15.58 -4.65 -2.44
N ASN A 138 14.42 -5.19 -2.09
CA ASN A 138 14.30 -6.49 -1.44
C ASN A 138 14.87 -7.61 -2.32
N ASN A 139 14.53 -7.62 -3.62
CA ASN A 139 15.05 -8.59 -4.58
C ASN A 139 16.57 -8.48 -4.72
N ALA A 140 17.13 -7.27 -4.74
CA ALA A 140 18.57 -7.06 -4.79
C ALA A 140 19.28 -7.59 -3.52
N ILE A 141 18.68 -7.37 -2.35
CA ILE A 141 19.21 -7.90 -1.07
C ILE A 141 19.19 -9.44 -1.09
N LEU A 142 18.09 -10.05 -1.54
CA LEU A 142 17.99 -11.52 -1.66
C LEU A 142 19.03 -12.07 -2.61
N ALA A 143 19.20 -11.47 -3.80
CA ALA A 143 20.22 -11.87 -4.75
C ALA A 143 21.65 -11.72 -4.18
N GLN A 144 21.91 -10.67 -3.41
CA GLN A 144 23.20 -10.48 -2.75
C GLN A 144 23.44 -11.54 -1.67
N GLN A 145 22.42 -11.90 -0.88
CA GLN A 145 22.50 -12.96 0.11
C GLN A 145 22.77 -14.33 -0.53
N GLU A 146 22.06 -14.65 -1.62
CA GLU A 146 22.29 -15.87 -2.39
C GLU A 146 23.71 -15.91 -2.97
N ALA A 147 24.17 -14.80 -3.56
CA ALA A 147 25.54 -14.70 -4.05
C ALA A 147 26.58 -14.87 -2.93
N ALA A 148 26.34 -14.33 -1.74
CA ALA A 148 27.22 -14.51 -0.59
C ALA A 148 27.25 -15.96 -0.10
N LYS A 149 26.10 -16.64 -0.06
CA LYS A 149 26.01 -18.07 0.25
C LYS A 149 26.79 -18.91 -0.77
N ASN A 150 26.59 -18.67 -2.06
CA ASN A 150 27.27 -19.37 -3.14
C ASN A 150 28.79 -19.16 -3.06
N ARG A 151 29.26 -17.94 -2.76
CA ARG A 151 30.69 -17.66 -2.54
C ARG A 151 31.24 -18.42 -1.35
N THR A 152 30.50 -18.47 -0.24
CA THR A 152 30.93 -19.19 0.97
C THR A 152 31.06 -20.68 0.69
N GLN A 153 30.09 -21.27 -0.01
CA GLN A 153 30.15 -22.68 -0.43
C GLN A 153 31.33 -22.94 -1.37
N ALA A 154 31.56 -22.09 -2.36
CA ALA A 154 32.70 -22.23 -3.28
C ALA A 154 34.05 -22.15 -2.55
N LEU A 155 34.18 -21.25 -1.56
CA LEU A 155 35.38 -21.18 -0.72
C LEU A 155 35.59 -22.43 0.11
N GLN A 156 34.50 -23.02 0.63
CA GLN A 156 34.58 -24.24 1.42
C GLN A 156 35.02 -25.44 0.58
N VAL A 157 34.47 -25.60 -0.62
CA VAL A 157 34.92 -26.63 -1.59
C VAL A 157 36.40 -26.43 -1.92
N ARG A 158 36.83 -25.20 -2.19
CA ARG A 158 38.24 -24.89 -2.49
C ARG A 158 39.16 -25.19 -1.29
N TYR A 159 38.68 -24.96 -0.07
CA TYR A 159 39.44 -25.27 1.14
C TYR A 159 39.61 -26.78 1.32
N GLU A 160 38.56 -27.58 1.09
CA GLU A 160 38.64 -29.04 1.11
C GLU A 160 39.62 -29.61 0.07
N GLU A 161 39.65 -29.02 -1.14
CA GLU A 161 40.62 -29.39 -2.17
C GLU A 161 42.07 -29.07 -1.76
N LEU A 162 42.29 -27.90 -1.17
CA LEU A 162 43.60 -27.50 -0.65
C LEU A 162 44.10 -28.43 0.46
N GLN A 163 43.22 -28.84 1.37
CA GLN A 163 43.56 -29.80 2.42
C GLN A 163 43.99 -31.15 1.85
N LYS A 164 43.28 -31.66 0.83
CA LYS A 164 43.68 -32.90 0.15
C LYS A 164 45.03 -32.78 -0.53
N GLN A 165 45.31 -31.64 -1.19
CA GLN A 165 46.60 -31.39 -1.82
C GLN A 165 47.73 -31.33 -0.77
N GLU A 166 47.48 -30.70 0.37
CA GLU A 166 48.42 -30.67 1.48
C GLU A 166 48.71 -32.08 2.02
N ASP A 167 47.68 -32.87 2.29
CA ASP A 167 47.82 -34.25 2.77
C ASP A 167 48.60 -35.14 1.78
N ASP A 168 48.33 -35.01 0.49
CA ASP A 168 49.04 -35.74 -0.56
C ASP A 168 50.51 -35.33 -0.66
N LEU A 169 50.81 -34.03 -0.54
CA LEU A 169 52.19 -33.53 -0.49
C LEU A 169 52.95 -34.04 0.74
N LEU A 170 52.31 -34.02 1.91
CA LEU A 170 52.90 -34.54 3.15
C LEU A 170 53.22 -36.03 3.04
N ARG A 171 52.33 -36.81 2.40
CA ARG A 171 52.57 -38.24 2.13
C ARG A 171 53.80 -38.45 1.24
N GLN A 172 53.90 -37.72 0.13
CA GLN A 172 55.04 -37.79 -0.80
C GLN A 172 56.37 -37.43 -0.11
N ILE A 173 56.38 -36.38 0.73
CA ILE A 173 57.57 -35.98 1.50
C ILE A 173 57.97 -37.09 2.48
N GLY A 174 57.00 -37.73 3.15
CA GLY A 174 57.24 -38.85 4.06
C GLY A 174 57.86 -40.06 3.37
N GLU A 175 57.34 -40.43 2.19
CA GLU A 175 57.87 -41.53 1.36
C GLU A 175 59.30 -41.24 0.88
N ALA A 176 59.57 -40.02 0.42
CA ALA A 176 60.89 -39.61 -0.06
C ALA A 176 61.97 -39.58 1.05
N LYS A 177 61.57 -39.52 2.32
CA LYS A 177 62.50 -39.45 3.47
C LYS A 177 62.84 -40.81 4.08
N GLN A 178 62.24 -41.91 3.61
CA GLN A 178 62.66 -43.24 4.04
C GLN A 178 64.05 -43.56 3.46
N PRO A 179 65.05 -43.93 4.31
CA PRO A 179 66.37 -44.28 3.80
C PRO A 179 66.27 -45.54 2.94
N GLY A 180 66.88 -45.50 1.75
CA GLY A 180 67.00 -46.66 0.87
C GLY A 180 67.76 -47.81 1.56
N PRO A 181 67.55 -49.06 1.08
CA PRO A 181 68.12 -50.26 1.69
C PRO A 181 69.65 -50.27 1.74
#